data_AF-N8YNG1-F1
#
_entry.id   AF-N8YNG1-F1
#
_cell.length_a   1.000
_cell.length_b   1.000
_cell.length_c   1.000
_cell.angle_alpha   90.00
_cell.angle_beta   90.00
_cell.angle_gamma   90.00
#
_symmetry.space_group_name_H-M   'P 1'
#
loop_
_entity.id
_entity.type
_entity.pdbx_description
1 polymer ?
#
loop_
_entity_poly.entity_id
_entity_poly.type
_entity_poly.pdbx_seq_one_letter_code
_entity_poly.pdbx_strand_id
1 'polypeptide(L)'
;MKNYIPYILVLGASFASTFVSANDEIKLKRSCIKDYPMVEGETNPELLGIYAQLCDKKNKDYKNKLLVSAAEKFQQLGKNEKALQIVSYLETLNIQSNELTDVKFLAGLGLASDALTKMRTSEMRYLTEAKTYPVAKSFTDAVRQAMPATVLVEKNQETAPSVERSSRPQKVSRPQKVNRTSPTRSAPSSSKPASSKPAATPAKPKPTPAARPNFPT
;
A
#
# COMPACT_ATOMS: atom_id res chain seq x y z
N MET A 1 -53.85 -29.24 46.06
CA MET A 1 -52.78 -29.28 45.05
C MET A 1 -53.40 -29.41 43.65
N LYS A 2 -53.34 -28.34 42.85
CA LYS A 2 -53.33 -28.33 41.37
C LYS A 2 -53.08 -26.89 40.92
N ASN A 3 -52.35 -26.71 39.83
CA ASN A 3 -51.52 -25.50 39.65
C ASN A 3 -52.11 -24.52 38.62
N TYR A 4 -51.67 -23.26 38.73
CA TYR A 4 -51.97 -22.19 37.78
C TYR A 4 -51.22 -22.36 36.45
N ILE A 5 -51.85 -21.83 35.40
CA ILE A 5 -51.34 -21.63 34.03
C ILE A 5 -50.82 -20.17 33.96
N PRO A 6 -49.64 -19.87 33.38
CA PRO A 6 -49.64 -19.43 31.98
C PRO A 6 -48.42 -19.79 31.10
N TYR A 7 -48.75 -20.00 29.82
CA TYR A 7 -48.04 -19.55 28.61
C TYR A 7 -46.69 -18.81 28.82
N ILE A 8 -45.61 -19.36 28.24
CA ILE A 8 -44.39 -18.60 27.95
C ILE A 8 -44.47 -18.09 26.50
N LEU A 9 -44.64 -16.78 26.35
CA LEU A 9 -44.59 -16.08 25.06
C LEU A 9 -43.13 -15.65 24.81
N VAL A 10 -42.38 -16.44 24.03
CA VAL A 10 -40.99 -16.12 23.70
C VAL A 10 -40.97 -14.99 22.67
N LEU A 11 -40.44 -13.82 23.05
CA LEU A 11 -40.25 -12.70 22.14
C LEU A 11 -39.21 -13.07 21.08
N GLY A 12 -39.59 -12.97 19.81
CA GLY A 12 -38.63 -12.90 18.70
C GLY A 12 -37.89 -11.57 18.77
N ALA A 13 -36.67 -11.59 19.32
CA ALA A 13 -35.78 -10.44 19.35
C ALA A 13 -35.20 -10.18 17.95
N SER A 14 -36.01 -9.59 17.06
CA SER A 14 -35.55 -9.09 15.77
C SER A 14 -34.48 -8.01 16.00
N PHE A 15 -33.23 -8.35 15.70
CA PHE A 15 -32.14 -7.39 15.61
C PHE A 15 -32.40 -6.46 14.42
N ALA A 16 -33.19 -5.41 14.67
CA ALA A 16 -33.36 -4.31 13.74
C ALA A 16 -32.03 -3.55 13.63
N SER A 17 -31.22 -3.91 12.64
CA SER A 17 -30.02 -3.16 12.27
C SER A 17 -30.42 -1.73 11.95
N THR A 18 -30.18 -0.82 12.90
CA THR A 18 -30.44 0.61 12.75
C THR A 18 -29.41 1.21 11.79
N PHE A 19 -29.66 1.05 10.50
CA PHE A 19 -29.04 1.86 9.46
C PHE A 19 -29.44 3.33 9.70
N VAL A 20 -28.61 4.06 10.44
CA VAL A 20 -28.75 5.51 10.64
C VAL A 20 -28.35 6.21 9.34
N SER A 21 -29.22 6.10 8.34
CA SER A 21 -29.19 6.90 7.12
C SER A 21 -29.70 8.31 7.44
N ALA A 22 -28.98 9.02 8.30
CA ALA A 22 -29.16 10.44 8.51
C ALA A 22 -28.73 11.16 7.22
N ASN A 23 -29.72 11.62 6.43
CA ASN A 23 -29.49 12.35 5.19
C ASN A 23 -29.04 13.81 5.45
N ASP A 24 -28.24 14.04 6.49
CA ASP A 24 -27.61 15.32 6.78
C ASP A 24 -26.41 15.52 5.85
N GLU A 25 -26.59 16.40 4.86
CA GLU A 25 -25.54 16.78 3.91
C GLU A 25 -24.34 17.39 4.65
N ILE A 26 -23.21 16.67 4.71
CA ILE A 26 -22.04 17.00 5.55
C ILE A 26 -21.31 18.24 5.02
N LYS A 27 -21.82 19.43 5.39
CA LYS A 27 -21.30 20.72 4.97
C LYS A 27 -20.09 21.15 5.81
N LEU A 28 -18.92 21.11 5.19
CA LEU A 28 -17.67 21.61 5.78
C LEU A 28 -17.73 23.13 6.02
N LYS A 29 -17.16 23.56 7.15
CA LYS A 29 -17.02 24.99 7.46
C LYS A 29 -16.06 25.65 6.46
N ARG A 30 -16.34 26.88 6.02
CA ARG A 30 -15.46 27.63 5.09
C ARG A 30 -13.99 27.70 5.52
N SER A 31 -13.70 27.72 6.83
CA SER A 31 -12.33 27.66 7.34
C SER A 31 -11.63 26.33 7.05
N CYS A 32 -12.38 25.21 7.08
CA CYS A 32 -11.87 23.88 6.74
C CYS A 32 -11.49 23.80 5.26
N ILE A 33 -12.39 24.28 4.38
CA ILE A 33 -12.14 24.34 2.93
C ILE A 33 -10.92 25.24 2.63
N LYS A 34 -10.77 26.37 3.35
CA LYS A 34 -9.58 27.23 3.22
C LYS A 34 -8.26 26.58 3.67
N ASP A 35 -8.29 25.68 4.64
CA ASP A 35 -7.11 24.92 5.08
C ASP A 35 -6.88 23.64 4.23
N TYR A 36 -7.87 23.19 3.45
CA TYR A 36 -7.85 22.00 2.59
C TYR A 36 -8.59 22.27 1.24
N PRO A 37 -8.02 23.08 0.33
CA PRO A 37 -8.72 23.55 -0.87
C PRO A 37 -9.11 22.43 -1.85
N MET A 38 -8.38 21.31 -1.88
CA MET A 38 -8.72 20.16 -2.74
C MET A 38 -10.07 19.48 -2.39
N VAL A 39 -10.75 19.89 -1.32
CA VAL A 39 -12.09 19.39 -0.93
C VAL A 39 -13.22 20.30 -1.42
N GLU A 40 -12.90 21.45 -2.03
CA GLU A 40 -13.93 22.30 -2.64
C GLU A 40 -14.62 21.59 -3.82
N GLY A 41 -15.95 21.68 -3.86
CA GLY A 41 -16.80 20.97 -4.82
C GLY A 41 -16.98 19.46 -4.56
N GLU A 42 -16.40 18.89 -3.49
CA GLU A 42 -16.59 17.49 -3.16
C GLU A 42 -17.97 17.21 -2.51
N THR A 43 -18.61 16.12 -2.91
CA THR A 43 -19.97 15.72 -2.48
C THR A 43 -20.04 14.32 -1.83
N ASN A 44 -18.94 13.55 -1.84
CA ASN A 44 -18.94 12.21 -1.26
C ASN A 44 -19.01 12.27 0.29
N PRO A 45 -20.02 11.68 0.94
CA PRO A 45 -20.24 11.86 2.38
C PRO A 45 -19.14 11.25 3.25
N GLU A 46 -18.53 10.13 2.85
CA GLU A 46 -17.42 9.54 3.60
C GLU A 46 -16.19 10.46 3.58
N LEU A 47 -15.83 10.99 2.41
CA LEU A 47 -14.75 11.96 2.25
C LEU A 47 -15.00 13.23 3.08
N LEU A 48 -16.20 13.80 2.99
CA LEU A 48 -16.61 14.97 3.77
C LEU A 48 -16.61 14.68 5.28
N GLY A 49 -16.97 13.46 5.70
CA GLY A 49 -16.87 12.99 7.08
C GLY A 49 -15.43 12.93 7.60
N ILE A 50 -14.49 12.44 6.79
CA ILE A 50 -13.05 12.45 7.13
C ILE A 50 -12.55 13.89 7.30
N TYR A 51 -12.91 14.80 6.39
CA TYR A 51 -12.51 16.21 6.51
C TYR A 51 -13.20 16.95 7.66
N ALA A 52 -14.43 16.59 8.02
CA ALA A 52 -15.09 17.12 9.21
C ALA A 52 -14.32 16.73 10.49
N GLN A 53 -13.82 15.48 10.57
CA GLN A 53 -12.95 15.04 11.66
C GLN A 53 -11.59 15.73 11.63
N LEU A 54 -10.96 15.87 10.45
CA LEU A 54 -9.65 16.51 10.25
C LEU A 54 -9.65 18.01 10.65
N CYS A 55 -10.82 18.65 10.57
CA CYS A 55 -11.04 20.04 10.94
C CYS A 55 -11.58 20.25 12.37
N ASP A 56 -11.83 19.19 13.16
CA ASP A 56 -12.07 19.34 14.60
C ASP A 56 -10.74 19.54 15.34
N LYS A 57 -10.66 20.60 16.15
CA LYS A 57 -9.52 20.93 17.01
C LYS A 57 -9.24 19.86 18.08
N LYS A 58 -10.15 18.91 18.31
CA LYS A 58 -9.96 17.72 19.16
C LYS A 58 -9.08 16.65 18.53
N ASN A 59 -9.07 16.53 17.19
CA ASN A 59 -8.45 15.39 16.48
C ASN A 59 -7.02 15.66 16.01
N LYS A 60 -6.33 16.66 16.58
CA LYS A 60 -5.00 17.13 16.13
C LYS A 60 -3.97 16.01 16.06
N ASP A 61 -3.96 15.12 17.05
CA ASP A 61 -2.98 14.04 17.16
C ASP A 61 -3.21 12.93 16.13
N TYR A 62 -4.45 12.80 15.65
CA TYR A 62 -4.86 11.85 14.59
C TYR A 62 -4.82 12.45 13.18
N LYS A 63 -4.45 13.72 13.03
CA LYS A 63 -4.45 14.46 11.75
C LYS A 63 -3.75 13.69 10.62
N ASN A 64 -2.61 13.08 10.90
CA ASN A 64 -1.83 12.36 9.90
C ASN A 64 -2.56 11.10 9.42
N LYS A 65 -3.18 10.34 10.33
CA LYS A 65 -4.00 9.17 9.99
C LYS A 65 -5.24 9.56 9.18
N LEU A 66 -5.90 10.66 9.56
CA LEU A 66 -7.06 11.19 8.84
C LEU A 66 -6.68 11.66 7.42
N LEU A 67 -5.47 12.18 7.22
CA LEU A 67 -4.94 12.49 5.88
C LEU A 67 -4.65 11.22 5.06
N VAL A 68 -4.09 10.15 5.65
CA VAL A 68 -3.93 8.86 4.95
C VAL A 68 -5.29 8.36 4.45
N SER A 69 -6.32 8.32 5.33
CA SER A 69 -7.67 7.89 4.92
C SER A 69 -8.36 8.85 3.93
N ALA A 70 -8.03 10.14 3.93
CA ALA A 70 -8.48 11.05 2.89
C ALA A 70 -7.82 10.76 1.53
N ALA A 71 -6.55 10.36 1.52
CA ALA A 71 -5.83 9.94 0.30
C ALA A 71 -6.37 8.61 -0.25
N GLU A 72 -6.60 7.62 0.64
CA GLU A 72 -7.33 6.38 0.32
C GLU A 72 -8.68 6.68 -0.32
N LYS A 73 -9.49 7.55 0.30
CA LYS A 73 -10.83 7.86 -0.20
C LYS A 73 -10.79 8.61 -1.55
N PHE A 74 -9.85 9.53 -1.76
CA PHE A 74 -9.66 10.15 -3.08
C PHE A 74 -9.25 9.14 -4.15
N GLN A 75 -8.35 8.19 -3.83
CA GLN A 75 -7.93 7.14 -4.76
C GLN A 75 -9.11 6.21 -5.12
N GLN A 76 -9.92 5.78 -4.14
CA GLN A 76 -11.14 5.00 -4.36
C GLN A 76 -12.17 5.72 -5.25
N LEU A 77 -12.20 7.05 -5.20
CA LEU A 77 -13.07 7.90 -6.03
C LEU A 77 -12.45 8.21 -7.42
N GLY A 78 -11.32 7.61 -7.78
CA GLY A 78 -10.59 7.88 -9.03
C GLY A 78 -9.91 9.25 -9.08
N LYS A 79 -9.91 10.01 -7.99
CA LYS A 79 -9.35 11.38 -7.89
C LYS A 79 -7.86 11.31 -7.59
N ASN A 80 -7.14 10.61 -8.46
CA ASN A 80 -5.75 10.18 -8.29
C ASN A 80 -4.78 11.34 -8.02
N GLU A 81 -4.97 12.48 -8.69
CA GLU A 81 -4.16 13.69 -8.46
C GLU A 81 -4.31 14.23 -7.02
N LYS A 82 -5.55 14.31 -6.51
CA LYS A 82 -5.84 14.75 -5.13
C LYS A 82 -5.29 13.77 -4.09
N ALA A 83 -5.32 12.47 -4.37
CA ALA A 83 -4.66 11.47 -3.53
C ALA A 83 -3.13 11.68 -3.50
N LEU A 84 -2.49 11.88 -4.66
CA LEU A 84 -1.04 12.10 -4.76
C LEU A 84 -0.57 13.43 -4.15
N GLN A 85 -1.41 14.48 -4.14
CA GLN A 85 -1.15 15.72 -3.40
C GLN A 85 -1.00 15.45 -1.89
N ILE A 86 -1.89 14.63 -1.31
CA ILE A 86 -1.83 14.26 0.12
C ILE A 86 -0.65 13.33 0.40
N VAL A 87 -0.40 12.34 -0.46
CA VAL A 87 0.80 11.48 -0.37
C VAL A 87 2.07 12.33 -0.33
N SER A 88 2.23 13.25 -1.27
CA SER A 88 3.41 14.11 -1.36
C SER A 88 3.56 15.00 -0.11
N TYR A 89 2.45 15.54 0.41
CA TYR A 89 2.46 16.30 1.66
C TYR A 89 2.93 15.45 2.86
N LEU A 90 2.39 14.23 3.02
CA LEU A 90 2.78 13.32 4.10
C LEU A 90 4.25 12.87 3.98
N GLU A 91 4.73 12.59 2.76
CA GLU A 91 6.13 12.26 2.51
C GLU A 91 7.09 13.42 2.85
N THR A 92 6.72 14.69 2.58
CA THR A 92 7.54 15.85 3.02
C THR A 92 7.62 16.02 4.53
N LEU A 93 6.70 15.41 5.30
CA LEU A 93 6.77 15.32 6.76
C LEU A 93 7.50 14.07 7.26
N ASN A 94 8.11 13.29 6.36
CA ASN A 94 8.70 11.97 6.62
C ASN A 94 7.69 10.99 7.27
N ILE A 95 6.42 11.07 6.87
CA ILE A 95 5.37 10.12 7.24
C ILE A 95 5.31 9.07 6.13
N GLN A 96 5.45 7.80 6.49
CA GLN A 96 5.41 6.66 5.58
C GLN A 96 4.56 5.56 6.21
N SER A 97 3.80 4.83 5.39
CA SER A 97 3.09 3.62 5.79
C SER A 97 2.84 2.74 4.56
N ASN A 98 2.39 1.50 4.77
CA ASN A 98 2.06 0.60 3.66
C ASN A 98 0.86 1.15 2.89
N GLU A 99 -0.17 1.60 3.59
CA GLU A 99 -1.39 2.19 3.02
C GLU A 99 -1.06 3.43 2.17
N LEU A 100 -0.13 4.29 2.63
CA LEU A 100 0.32 5.44 1.85
C LEU A 100 1.07 5.02 0.57
N THR A 101 1.82 3.92 0.63
CA THR A 101 2.54 3.34 -0.51
C THR A 101 1.58 2.71 -1.51
N ASP A 102 0.58 1.98 -1.03
CA ASP A 102 -0.49 1.38 -1.83
C ASP A 102 -1.33 2.46 -2.54
N VAL A 103 -1.72 3.52 -1.82
CA VAL A 103 -2.41 4.68 -2.41
C VAL A 103 -1.55 5.36 -3.48
N LYS A 104 -0.24 5.54 -3.24
CA LYS A 104 0.69 6.11 -4.22
C LYS A 104 0.78 5.25 -5.49
N PHE A 105 0.87 3.93 -5.32
CA PHE A 105 0.92 2.96 -6.42
C PHE A 105 -0.39 2.91 -7.22
N LEU A 106 -1.53 2.80 -6.54
CA LEU A 106 -2.86 2.72 -7.16
C LEU A 106 -3.25 4.03 -7.87
N ALA A 107 -2.95 5.19 -7.27
CA ALA A 107 -3.17 6.48 -7.92
C ALA A 107 -2.25 6.68 -9.14
N GLY A 108 -0.99 6.25 -9.05
CA GLY A 108 -0.07 6.24 -10.19
C GLY A 108 -0.53 5.34 -11.34
N LEU A 109 -1.06 4.15 -11.02
CA LEU A 109 -1.70 3.26 -11.99
C LEU A 109 -2.92 3.90 -12.66
N GLY A 110 -3.76 4.59 -11.88
CA GLY A 110 -4.92 5.33 -12.40
C GLY A 110 -4.51 6.36 -13.45
N LEU A 111 -3.58 7.26 -13.10
CA LEU A 111 -3.08 8.27 -14.05
C LEU A 111 -2.41 7.66 -15.29
N ALA A 112 -1.69 6.55 -15.14
CA ALA A 112 -1.11 5.83 -16.28
C ALA A 112 -2.18 5.20 -17.19
N SER A 113 -3.27 4.70 -16.61
CA SER A 113 -4.44 4.17 -17.33
C SER A 113 -5.21 5.27 -18.06
N ASP A 114 -5.43 6.41 -17.42
CA ASP A 114 -6.10 7.57 -18.01
C ASP A 114 -5.28 8.14 -19.18
N ALA A 115 -3.96 8.27 -19.00
CA ALA A 115 -3.05 8.68 -20.05
C ALA A 115 -3.04 7.69 -21.24
N LEU A 116 -2.94 6.39 -20.98
CA LEU A 116 -2.98 5.36 -22.03
C LEU A 116 -4.34 5.35 -22.76
N THR A 117 -5.44 5.57 -22.03
CA THR A 117 -6.78 5.69 -22.62
C THR A 117 -6.83 6.89 -23.56
N LYS A 118 -6.41 8.08 -23.11
CA LYS A 118 -6.34 9.29 -23.94
C LYS A 118 -5.45 9.08 -25.19
N MET A 119 -4.29 8.44 -25.03
CA MET A 119 -3.40 8.11 -26.15
C MET A 119 -4.12 7.27 -27.22
N ARG A 120 -4.96 6.31 -26.80
CA ARG A 120 -5.69 5.41 -27.71
C ARG A 120 -6.99 5.98 -28.27
N THR A 121 -7.73 6.81 -27.53
CA THR A 121 -9.08 7.26 -27.91
C THR A 121 -9.15 8.69 -28.43
N SER A 122 -8.25 9.56 -27.95
CA SER A 122 -8.22 10.99 -28.31
C SER A 122 -7.07 11.31 -29.25
N GLU A 123 -5.91 10.69 -29.02
CA GLU A 123 -4.68 10.93 -29.81
C GLU A 123 -4.44 9.81 -30.85
N MET A 124 -5.31 8.78 -30.88
CA MET A 124 -5.34 7.67 -31.85
C MET A 124 -3.98 6.97 -32.10
N ARG A 125 -3.12 6.91 -31.08
CA ARG A 125 -1.72 6.46 -31.20
C ARG A 125 -1.34 5.39 -30.19
N TYR A 126 -0.31 4.64 -30.56
CA TYR A 126 0.28 3.59 -29.72
C TYR A 126 1.39 4.12 -28.81
N LEU A 127 1.89 3.26 -27.91
CA LEU A 127 3.13 3.50 -27.18
C LEU A 127 4.33 3.47 -28.16
N THR A 128 5.36 4.27 -27.88
CA THR A 128 6.53 4.40 -28.75
C THR A 128 7.71 3.59 -28.23
N GLU A 129 8.37 2.86 -29.13
CA GLU A 129 9.54 2.01 -28.81
C GLU A 129 10.68 2.80 -28.16
N ALA A 130 10.90 4.05 -28.59
CA ALA A 130 11.99 4.88 -28.10
C ALA A 130 11.71 5.57 -26.74
N LYS A 131 10.48 5.55 -26.20
CA LYS A 131 10.13 6.27 -24.96
C LYS A 131 9.13 5.53 -24.06
N THR A 132 7.89 5.33 -24.49
CA THR A 132 6.82 4.90 -23.56
C THR A 132 6.64 3.39 -23.46
N TYR A 133 6.92 2.63 -24.53
CA TYR A 133 6.78 1.17 -24.52
C TYR A 133 7.80 0.47 -23.59
N PRO A 134 9.11 0.80 -23.58
CA PRO A 134 10.08 0.13 -22.70
C PRO A 134 9.77 0.31 -21.21
N VAL A 135 9.33 1.51 -20.82
CA VAL A 135 8.96 1.82 -19.43
C VAL A 135 7.73 1.02 -19.00
N ALA A 136 6.67 1.02 -19.82
CA ALA A 136 5.46 0.24 -19.55
C ALA A 136 5.71 -1.29 -19.50
N LYS A 137 6.60 -1.79 -20.37
CA LYS A 137 7.04 -3.19 -20.34
C LYS A 137 7.82 -3.50 -19.06
N SER A 138 8.84 -2.70 -18.73
CA SER A 138 9.65 -2.88 -17.52
C SER A 138 8.81 -2.86 -16.24
N PHE A 139 7.79 -1.98 -16.18
CA PHE A 139 6.84 -1.95 -15.08
C PHE A 139 5.97 -3.23 -15.03
N THR A 140 5.46 -3.70 -16.17
CA THR A 140 4.70 -4.95 -16.26
C THR A 140 5.51 -6.16 -15.79
N ASP A 141 6.79 -6.22 -16.16
CA ASP A 141 7.68 -7.31 -15.75
C ASP A 141 8.10 -7.21 -14.26
N ALA A 142 8.20 -6.00 -13.70
CA ALA A 142 8.35 -5.82 -12.25
C ALA A 142 7.10 -6.24 -11.45
N VAL A 143 5.90 -5.91 -11.92
CA VAL A 143 4.62 -6.36 -11.31
C VAL A 143 4.51 -7.88 -11.32
N ARG A 144 4.99 -8.56 -12.38
CA ARG A 144 5.07 -10.02 -12.44
C ARG A 144 6.04 -10.63 -11.42
N GLN A 145 7.15 -9.94 -11.12
CA GLN A 145 8.11 -10.36 -10.09
C GLN A 145 7.58 -10.13 -8.66
N ALA A 146 6.69 -9.15 -8.48
CA ALA A 146 6.03 -8.84 -7.21
C ALA A 146 4.77 -9.70 -6.92
N MET A 147 4.47 -10.71 -7.74
CA MET A 147 3.31 -11.59 -7.53
C MET A 147 3.45 -12.40 -6.23
N PRO A 148 2.36 -12.56 -5.44
CA PRO A 148 2.40 -13.31 -4.18
C PRO A 148 2.75 -14.79 -4.43
N ALA A 149 3.57 -15.35 -3.54
CA ALA A 149 4.19 -16.66 -3.74
C ALA A 149 3.19 -17.83 -3.92
N THR A 150 1.95 -17.70 -3.42
CA THR A 150 0.87 -18.68 -3.62
C THR A 150 0.54 -18.87 -5.11
N VAL A 151 0.41 -17.78 -5.86
CA VAL A 151 0.10 -17.79 -7.31
C VAL A 151 1.24 -18.41 -8.12
N LEU A 152 2.48 -18.35 -7.60
CA LEU A 152 3.63 -19.02 -8.21
C LEU A 152 3.62 -20.54 -7.96
N VAL A 153 2.99 -21.02 -6.87
CA VAL A 153 2.88 -22.45 -6.57
C VAL A 153 1.80 -23.12 -7.42
N GLU A 154 0.62 -22.50 -7.56
CA GLU A 154 -0.48 -23.03 -8.38
C GLU A 154 -0.03 -23.27 -9.83
N LYS A 155 0.67 -22.30 -10.43
CA LYS A 155 1.23 -22.42 -11.79
C LYS A 155 2.23 -23.58 -11.94
N ASN A 156 2.96 -23.93 -10.89
CA ASN A 156 3.89 -25.06 -10.89
C ASN A 156 3.19 -26.41 -10.65
N GLN A 157 1.97 -26.42 -10.10
CA GLN A 157 1.15 -27.63 -9.95
C GLN A 157 0.37 -27.94 -11.24
N GLU A 158 -0.21 -26.93 -11.89
CA GLU A 158 -0.89 -27.05 -13.20
C GLU A 158 0.03 -27.64 -14.29
N THR A 159 1.34 -27.39 -14.19
CA THR A 159 2.34 -27.80 -15.20
C THR A 159 3.06 -29.12 -14.84
N ALA A 160 2.56 -29.89 -13.86
CA ALA A 160 3.19 -31.13 -13.40
C ALA A 160 2.51 -32.39 -14.01
N PRO A 161 3.04 -32.98 -15.11
CA PRO A 161 2.53 -34.25 -15.61
C PRO A 161 2.76 -35.38 -14.59
N SER A 162 1.71 -36.16 -14.31
CA SER A 162 1.76 -37.25 -13.34
C SER A 162 2.81 -38.30 -13.74
N VAL A 163 3.70 -38.64 -12.81
CA VAL A 163 4.83 -39.55 -13.06
C VAL A 163 4.34 -41.00 -12.97
N GLU A 164 3.89 -41.55 -14.11
CA GLU A 164 3.62 -42.98 -14.19
C GLU A 164 4.93 -43.78 -14.24
N ARG A 165 5.13 -44.63 -13.23
CA ARG A 165 6.36 -45.41 -13.04
C ARG A 165 6.44 -46.60 -14.00
N SER A 166 7.13 -46.44 -15.13
CA SER A 166 7.59 -47.60 -15.91
C SER A 166 8.87 -48.20 -15.30
N SER A 167 8.83 -49.48 -14.93
CA SER A 167 9.90 -50.16 -14.21
C SER A 167 10.75 -51.03 -15.13
N ARG A 168 12.06 -50.76 -15.21
CA ARG A 168 13.03 -51.69 -15.83
C ARG A 168 14.41 -51.59 -15.17
N PRO A 169 14.92 -52.66 -14.53
CA PRO A 169 16.26 -52.66 -13.95
C PRO A 169 17.32 -53.00 -15.01
N GLN A 170 18.39 -52.23 -15.07
CA GLN A 170 19.55 -52.55 -15.91
C GLN A 170 20.86 -52.56 -15.10
N LYS A 171 21.36 -53.77 -14.81
CA LYS A 171 22.80 -54.08 -14.64
C LYS A 171 23.54 -53.55 -15.89
N VAL A 172 24.75 -53.01 -15.88
CA VAL A 172 25.87 -52.93 -14.91
C VAL A 172 26.48 -51.49 -15.00
N SER A 173 27.56 -51.02 -14.32
CA SER A 173 28.65 -51.64 -13.56
C SER A 173 29.32 -50.69 -12.54
N ARG A 174 30.41 -51.15 -11.92
CA ARG A 174 31.51 -50.41 -11.26
C ARG A 174 32.84 -51.04 -11.78
N PRO A 175 34.00 -50.35 -11.88
CA PRO A 175 34.69 -49.57 -10.83
C PRO A 175 34.71 -48.05 -11.16
N GLN A 176 35.49 -47.14 -10.55
CA GLN A 176 36.68 -47.27 -9.69
C GLN A 176 36.71 -46.21 -8.58
N LYS A 177 37.51 -46.45 -7.52
CA LYS A 177 37.73 -45.57 -6.38
C LYS A 177 39.14 -44.96 -6.46
N VAL A 178 39.25 -43.64 -6.33
CA VAL A 178 40.53 -42.94 -6.09
C VAL A 178 40.37 -42.05 -4.86
N ASN A 179 41.26 -42.21 -3.89
CA ASN A 179 41.36 -41.40 -2.66
C ASN A 179 42.38 -40.27 -2.85
N ARG A 180 42.45 -39.36 -1.86
CA ARG A 180 43.49 -38.31 -1.64
C ARG A 180 43.28 -37.02 -2.46
N THR A 181 43.59 -35.83 -1.95
CA THR A 181 43.99 -35.41 -0.58
C THR A 181 43.60 -33.96 -0.33
N SER A 182 43.32 -33.61 0.94
CA SER A 182 43.26 -32.23 1.40
C SER A 182 44.64 -31.71 1.87
N PRO A 183 44.96 -30.45 1.54
CA PRO A 183 45.74 -29.56 2.40
C PRO A 183 44.86 -28.38 2.84
N THR A 184 44.63 -28.16 4.13
CA THR A 184 45.53 -27.49 5.09
C THR A 184 45.53 -25.95 4.97
N ARG A 185 44.60 -25.37 5.73
CA ARG A 185 44.62 -24.04 6.39
C ARG A 185 45.97 -23.29 6.38
N SER A 186 45.98 -22.08 5.81
CA SER A 186 47.03 -21.07 6.03
C SER A 186 46.45 -19.67 6.24
N ALA A 187 46.60 -19.16 7.46
CA ALA A 187 46.37 -17.78 7.92
C ALA A 187 47.07 -17.64 9.29
N PRO A 188 47.47 -16.44 9.78
CA PRO A 188 47.08 -15.11 9.30
C PRO A 188 48.24 -14.10 9.08
N SER A 189 47.90 -12.93 8.55
CA SER A 189 48.60 -11.65 8.82
C SER A 189 47.53 -10.53 8.74
N SER A 190 47.15 -9.80 9.80
CA SER A 190 47.91 -9.06 10.82
C SER A 190 48.32 -7.64 10.41
N SER A 191 47.34 -6.80 10.11
CA SER A 191 47.46 -5.34 10.16
C SER A 191 46.57 -4.79 11.29
N LYS A 192 47.16 -4.03 12.23
CA LYS A 192 46.43 -3.37 13.32
C LYS A 192 45.97 -1.96 12.89
N PRO A 193 44.92 -1.40 13.54
CA PRO A 193 44.21 -0.23 13.01
C PRO A 193 44.92 1.10 13.31
N ALA A 194 44.80 2.06 12.38
CA ALA A 194 45.06 3.46 12.66
C ALA A 194 43.89 4.07 13.45
N SER A 195 44.20 4.90 14.44
CA SER A 195 43.21 5.52 15.33
C SER A 195 42.90 6.96 14.90
N SER A 196 41.61 7.32 14.86
CA SER A 196 41.15 8.71 14.76
C SER A 196 40.24 9.04 15.95
N LYS A 197 40.34 10.27 16.45
CA LYS A 197 39.84 10.69 17.78
C LYS A 197 38.44 11.34 17.67
N PRO A 198 37.52 11.16 18.65
CA PRO A 198 36.17 11.72 18.56
C PRO A 198 36.14 13.24 18.75
N ALA A 199 35.16 13.92 18.14
CA ALA A 199 34.94 15.36 18.30
C ALA A 199 33.45 15.76 18.36
N ALA A 200 33.11 16.50 19.42
CA ALA A 200 31.99 17.44 19.60
C ALA A 200 30.57 17.14 19.04
N THR A 201 29.61 16.97 19.95
CA THR A 201 28.17 17.03 19.69
C THR A 201 27.65 18.48 19.66
N PRO A 202 26.89 18.92 18.64
CA PRO A 202 26.11 20.17 18.69
C PRO A 202 24.75 20.01 19.39
N ALA A 203 24.13 21.13 19.79
CA ALA A 203 22.96 21.16 20.67
C ALA A 203 21.60 20.92 19.99
N LYS A 204 20.62 20.48 20.81
CA LYS A 204 19.22 20.19 20.46
C LYS A 204 18.41 21.48 20.20
N PRO A 205 17.77 21.66 19.02
CA PRO A 205 16.87 22.78 18.78
C PRO A 205 15.60 22.76 19.64
N LYS A 206 15.07 23.95 19.94
CA LYS A 206 13.81 24.21 20.65
C LYS A 206 12.63 24.04 19.68
N PRO A 207 11.46 23.49 20.10
CA PRO A 207 10.35 23.23 19.17
C PRO A 207 9.71 24.51 18.64
N THR A 208 9.72 24.67 17.32
CA THR A 208 8.95 25.67 16.57
C THR A 208 7.48 25.21 16.44
N PRO A 209 6.48 26.11 16.43
CA PRO A 209 5.09 25.72 16.17
C PRO A 209 4.93 24.98 14.85
N ALA A 210 4.08 23.94 14.84
CA ALA A 210 3.88 23.09 13.66
C ALA A 210 3.44 23.90 12.44
N ALA A 211 4.12 23.69 11.31
CA ALA A 211 3.84 24.38 10.07
C ALA A 211 2.40 24.09 9.58
N ARG A 212 1.73 25.13 9.07
CA ARG A 212 0.43 25.00 8.42
C ARG A 212 0.62 24.22 7.11
N PRO A 213 -0.31 23.31 6.72
CA PRO A 213 -0.28 22.74 5.38
C PRO A 213 -0.46 23.87 4.36
N ASN A 214 0.56 24.13 3.54
CA ASN A 214 0.36 24.77 2.26
C ASN A 214 0.15 23.63 1.25
N PHE A 215 -1.10 23.21 1.07
CA PHE A 215 -1.44 22.43 -0.12
C PHE A 215 -1.29 23.36 -1.33
N PRO A 216 -0.50 22.99 -2.36
CA PRO A 216 -0.46 23.76 -3.59
C PRO A 216 -1.85 23.72 -4.25
N THR A 217 -2.33 24.90 -4.63
CA THR A 217 -3.56 25.13 -5.40
C THR A 217 -3.33 24.90 -6.88
#